data_AF-A0A0D3D4K7-F1
#
_entry.id   AF-A0A0D3D4K7-F1
#
_cell.length_a   1.000
_cell.length_b   1.000
_cell.length_c   1.000
_cell.angle_alpha   90.00
_cell.angle_beta   90.00
_cell.angle_gamma   90.00
#
_symmetry.space_group_name_H-M   'P 1'
#
loop_
_entity.id
_entity.type
_entity.pdbx_description
1 polymer ?
#
loop_
_entity_poly.entity_id
_entity_poly.type
_entity_poly.pdbx_seq_one_letter_code
_entity_poly.pdbx_strand_id
1 'polypeptide(L)'
;MESMLQHSTCQRFGTDCKNLIAMVVDPQAWTNFSTELEVIQLLKMCFPDFKIEYFPRVQNGIVDSLARNVHSFHRSLCFVGCSIPVWLPKQLQV
;
A
#
# COMPACT_ATOMS: atom_id res chain seq x y z
N MET A 1 6.15 -10.79 14.01
CA MET A 1 5.89 -10.26 12.66
C MET A 1 7.25 -10.02 12.04
N GLU A 2 7.75 -10.96 11.24
CA GLU A 2 8.98 -10.70 10.49
C GLU A 2 8.66 -9.58 9.50
N SER A 3 9.30 -8.43 9.72
CA SER A 3 9.05 -7.27 8.89
C SER A 3 9.73 -7.49 7.56
N MET A 4 8.99 -7.37 6.46
CA MET A 4 9.56 -7.32 5.11
C MET A 4 10.62 -6.21 4.93
N LEU A 5 10.74 -5.30 5.89
CA LEU A 5 11.90 -4.40 6.03
C LEU A 5 13.24 -5.14 5.99
N GLN A 6 13.30 -6.41 6.45
CA GLN A 6 14.56 -7.19 6.46
C GLN A 6 14.88 -7.87 5.12
N HIS A 7 13.91 -8.01 4.21
CA HIS A 7 14.08 -8.80 2.98
C HIS A 7 13.93 -7.99 1.69
N SER A 8 13.47 -6.74 1.76
CA SER A 8 13.27 -5.89 0.59
C SER A 8 14.03 -4.59 0.72
N THR A 9 14.95 -4.37 -0.21
CA THR A 9 15.57 -3.05 -0.46
C THR A 9 14.66 -2.17 -1.33
N CYS A 10 13.40 -2.56 -1.58
CA CYS A 10 12.48 -1.79 -2.40
C CYS A 10 12.13 -0.48 -1.70
N GLN A 11 12.71 0.60 -2.20
CA GLN A 11 12.50 1.96 -1.72
C GLN A 11 11.52 2.74 -2.60
N ARG A 12 10.99 2.12 -3.66
CA ARG A 12 10.04 2.74 -4.60
C ARG A 12 8.66 2.11 -4.46
N PHE A 13 7.68 2.93 -4.14
CA PHE A 13 6.29 2.57 -3.93
C PHE A 13 5.41 3.21 -5.00
N GLY A 14 4.45 2.47 -5.53
CA GLY A 14 3.47 2.97 -6.49
C GLY A 14 2.07 3.01 -5.89
N THR A 15 1.33 4.08 -6.14
CA THR A 15 -0.08 4.20 -5.76
C THR A 15 -0.90 4.89 -6.84
N ASP A 16 -2.12 4.43 -7.08
CA ASP A 16 -3.09 5.11 -7.93
C ASP A 16 -3.91 6.17 -7.16
N CYS A 17 -3.68 6.30 -5.86
CA CYS A 17 -4.35 7.28 -5.01
C CYS A 17 -3.57 8.60 -4.97
N LYS A 18 -4.02 9.58 -5.76
CA LYS A 18 -3.44 10.94 -5.75
C LYS A 18 -3.54 11.61 -4.38
N ASN A 19 -4.61 11.34 -3.63
CA ASN A 19 -4.77 11.87 -2.28
C ASN A 19 -3.70 11.34 -1.34
N LEU A 20 -3.32 10.06 -1.45
CA LEU A 20 -2.24 9.50 -0.63
C LEU A 20 -0.92 10.21 -0.91
N ILE A 21 -0.61 10.51 -2.18
CA ILE A 21 0.58 11.29 -2.53
C ILE A 21 0.51 12.68 -1.90
N ALA A 22 -0.64 13.37 -2.01
CA ALA A 22 -0.83 14.68 -1.39
C ALA A 22 -0.69 14.64 0.14
N MET A 23 -1.24 13.60 0.80
CA MET A 23 -1.11 13.38 2.24
C MET A 23 0.35 13.17 2.66
N VAL A 24 1.13 12.44 1.86
CA VAL A 24 2.56 12.22 2.17
C VAL A 24 3.41 13.47 1.95
N VAL A 25 3.01 14.35 1.02
CA VAL A 25 3.66 15.63 0.73
C VAL A 25 3.34 16.66 1.81
N ASP A 26 2.07 16.80 2.19
CA ASP A 26 1.62 17.75 3.21
C ASP A 26 0.70 17.06 4.24
N PRO A 27 1.26 16.29 5.19
CA PRO A 27 0.47 15.53 6.16
C PRO A 27 -0.33 16.43 7.10
N GLN A 28 0.07 17.68 7.31
CA GLN A 28 -0.62 18.61 8.22
C GLN A 28 -1.97 19.07 7.66
N ALA A 29 -2.15 19.05 6.34
CA ALA A 29 -3.44 19.33 5.70
C ALA A 29 -4.47 18.19 5.87
N TRP A 30 -4.06 17.02 6.39
CA TRP A 30 -4.88 15.80 6.45
C TRP A 30 -4.96 15.23 7.86
N THR A 31 -5.30 16.07 8.84
CA THR A 31 -5.35 15.73 10.27
C THR A 31 -6.22 14.51 10.60
N ASN A 32 -7.26 14.24 9.82
CA ASN A 32 -8.12 13.06 9.99
C ASN A 32 -7.40 11.72 9.77
N PHE A 33 -6.21 11.73 9.17
CA PHE A 33 -5.39 10.55 8.87
C PHE A 33 -4.05 10.56 9.64
N SER A 34 -3.98 11.28 10.77
CA SER A 34 -2.73 11.47 11.51
C SER A 34 -2.06 10.15 11.88
N THR A 35 -2.82 9.18 12.36
CA THR A 35 -2.32 7.86 12.79
C THR A 35 -1.71 7.09 11.62
N GLU A 36 -2.37 7.06 10.46
CA GLU A 36 -1.86 6.43 9.25
C GLU A 36 -0.62 7.14 8.71
N LEU A 37 -0.59 8.47 8.81
CA LEU A 37 0.52 9.29 8.35
C LEU A 37 1.77 9.15 9.22
N GLU A 38 1.61 8.95 10.54
CA GLU A 38 2.72 8.60 11.44
C GLU A 38 3.42 7.30 11.02
N VAL A 39 2.64 6.29 10.61
CA VAL A 39 3.22 5.02 10.10
C VAL A 39 4.02 5.26 8.83
N ILE A 40 3.52 6.09 7.90
CA ILE A 40 4.26 6.41 6.67
C ILE A 40 5.53 7.21 6.99
N GLN A 41 5.49 8.13 7.95
CA GLN A 41 6.68 8.86 8.40
C GLN A 41 7.74 7.93 8.99
N LEU A 42 7.33 6.95 9.81
CA LEU A 42 8.24 5.93 10.32
C LEU A 42 8.91 5.14 9.18
N LEU A 43 8.12 4.73 8.17
CA LEU A 43 8.66 4.06 6.98
C LEU A 43 9.66 4.95 6.24
N LYS A 44 9.38 6.24 6.06
CA LYS A 44 10.33 7.20 5.44
C LYS A 44 11.64 7.29 6.22
N MET A 45 11.62 7.18 7.55
CA MET A 45 12.84 7.17 8.36
C MET A 45 13.61 5.85 8.24
N CYS A 46 12.92 4.72 8.05
CA CYS A 46 13.55 3.42 7.87
C CYS A 46 14.19 3.23 6.48
N PHE A 47 13.75 3.98 5.47
CA PHE A 47 14.21 3.84 4.08
C PHE A 47 14.90 5.12 3.58
N PRO A 48 16.24 5.15 3.42
CA PRO A 48 16.97 6.37 3.08
C PRO A 48 16.59 6.98 1.72
N ASP A 49 16.14 6.17 0.76
CA ASP A 49 15.69 6.62 -0.57
C ASP A 49 14.19 6.42 -0.82
N PHE A 50 13.35 6.54 0.21
CA PHE A 50 11.90 6.37 0.08
C PHE A 50 11.31 7.25 -1.04
N LYS A 51 10.64 6.62 -2.00
CA LYS A 51 9.90 7.29 -3.09
C LYS A 51 8.51 6.69 -3.21
N ILE A 52 7.50 7.56 -3.26
CA ILE A 52 6.13 7.18 -3.60
C ILE A 52 5.70 7.96 -4.85
N GLU A 53 5.25 7.24 -5.88
CA GLU A 53 4.91 7.83 -7.18
C GLU A 53 3.50 7.43 -7.62
N TYR A 54 2.90 8.29 -8.44
CA TYR A 54 1.59 8.00 -9.02
C TYR A 54 1.72 6.91 -10.08
N PHE A 55 0.94 5.85 -9.92
CA PHE A 55 0.86 4.75 -10.86
C PHE A 55 -0.58 4.60 -11.36
N PRO A 56 -0.88 4.77 -12.66
CA PRO A 56 -2.24 4.74 -13.18
C PRO A 56 -2.99 3.44 -12.83
N ARG A 57 -4.25 3.57 -12.38
CA ARG A 57 -5.10 2.42 -12.01
C ARG A 57 -5.23 1.38 -13.12
N VAL A 58 -5.26 1.82 -14.38
CA VAL A 58 -5.33 0.92 -15.56
C VAL A 58 -4.11 0.01 -15.70
N GLN A 59 -2.97 0.42 -15.15
CA GLN A 59 -1.74 -0.38 -15.09
C GLN A 59 -1.64 -1.18 -13.78
N ASN A 60 -2.51 -0.90 -12.80
CA ASN A 60 -2.51 -1.50 -11.46
C ASN A 60 -3.58 -2.58 -11.28
N GLY A 61 -3.92 -3.31 -12.34
CA GLY A 61 -5.06 -4.24 -12.36
C GLY A 61 -5.00 -5.35 -11.30
N ILE A 62 -3.79 -5.80 -10.94
CA ILE A 62 -3.60 -6.80 -9.88
C ILE A 62 -4.02 -6.21 -8.53
N VAL A 63 -3.46 -5.06 -8.14
CA VAL A 63 -3.77 -4.43 -6.84
C VAL A 63 -5.24 -4.05 -6.74
N ASP A 64 -5.86 -3.57 -7.83
CA ASP A 64 -7.29 -3.25 -7.84
C ASP A 64 -8.15 -4.50 -7.63
N SER A 65 -7.80 -5.61 -8.27
CA SER A 65 -8.47 -6.90 -8.07
C SER A 65 -8.31 -7.40 -6.63
N LEU A 66 -7.12 -7.27 -6.06
CA LEU A 66 -6.85 -7.62 -4.66
C LEU A 66 -7.68 -6.76 -3.69
N ALA A 67 -7.72 -5.44 -3.88
CA ALA A 67 -8.48 -4.53 -3.03
C ALA A 67 -9.98 -4.85 -3.07
N ARG A 68 -10.52 -5.10 -4.27
CA ARG A 68 -11.92 -5.50 -4.48
C ARG A 68 -12.25 -6.82 -3.78
N ASN A 69 -11.35 -7.78 -3.82
CA ASN A 69 -11.50 -9.03 -3.07
C ASN A 69 -11.45 -8.81 -1.57
N VAL A 70 -10.56 -7.96 -1.07
CA VAL A 70 -10.48 -7.66 0.36
C VAL A 70 -11.78 -7.03 0.87
N HIS A 71 -12.46 -6.22 0.05
CA HIS A 71 -13.76 -5.66 0.40
C HIS A 71 -14.87 -6.70 0.63
N SER A 72 -14.76 -7.92 0.08
CA SER A 72 -15.73 -8.99 0.38
C SER A 72 -15.49 -9.65 1.74
N PHE A 73 -14.39 -9.36 2.43
CA PHE A 73 -14.13 -9.89 3.76
C PHE A 73 -14.76 -8.98 4.83
N HIS A 74 -15.44 -9.59 5.79
CA HIS A 74 -16.00 -8.89 6.97
C HIS A 74 -14.97 -8.64 8.08
N ARG A 75 -13.67 -8.60 7.75
CA ARG A 75 -12.58 -8.42 8.71
C ARG A 75 -11.43 -7.64 8.11
N SER A 76 -10.67 -6.95 8.96
CA SER A 76 -9.41 -6.33 8.56
C SER A 76 -8.39 -7.41 8.18
N LEU A 77 -7.69 -7.20 7.07
CA LEU A 77 -6.66 -8.08 6.56
C LEU A 77 -5.37 -7.27 6.36
N CYS A 78 -4.25 -7.81 6.86
CA CYS A 78 -2.91 -7.31 6.58
C CYS A 78 -2.07 -8.46 6.02
N PHE A 79 -1.54 -8.28 4.81
CA PHE A 79 -0.68 -9.26 4.16
C PHE A 79 0.50 -8.56 3.52
N VAL A 80 1.69 -9.09 3.77
CA VAL A 80 2.93 -8.60 3.18
C VAL A 80 3.69 -9.81 2.63
N GLY A 81 3.95 -9.82 1.33
CA GLY A 81 4.63 -10.93 0.66
C GLY A 81 4.83 -10.67 -0.83
N CYS A 82 5.65 -11.51 -1.46
CA CYS A 82 6.00 -11.38 -2.89
C CYS A 82 5.01 -12.11 -3.83
N SER A 83 3.97 -12.75 -3.28
CA SER A 83 3.02 -13.58 -4.02
C SER A 83 1.60 -13.37 -3.49
N ILE A 84 0.59 -13.57 -4.35
CA ILE A 84 -0.82 -13.53 -3.93
C ILE A 84 -1.06 -14.69 -2.96
N PRO A 85 -1.60 -14.45 -1.74
CA PRO A 85 -1.81 -15.49 -0.77
C PRO A 85 -2.88 -16.48 -1.24
N VAL A 86 -2.66 -17.78 -0.99
CA VAL A 86 -3.56 -18.86 -1.43
C VAL A 86 -4.97 -18.78 -0.84
N TRP A 87 -5.13 -18.10 0.31
CA TRP A 87 -6.43 -17.88 0.95
C TRP A 87 -7.23 -16.75 0.32
N LEU A 88 -6.64 -15.95 -0.57
CA LEU A 88 -7.35 -14.89 -1.27
C LEU A 88 -8.03 -15.49 -2.52
N PRO A 89 -9.35 -15.35 -2.67
CA PRO A 89 -10.05 -15.87 -3.84
C PRO A 89 -9.49 -15.21 -5.10
N LYS A 90 -9.07 -16.00 -6.09
CA LYS A 90 -8.69 -15.46 -7.41
C LYS A 90 -9.96 -14.94 -8.07
N GLN A 91 -10.00 -13.66 -8.44
CA GLN A 91 -11.01 -13.24 -9.41
C GLN A 91 -10.68 -13.90 -10.73
N LEU A 92 -11.63 -14.65 -11.28
CA LEU A 92 -11.58 -15.05 -12.68
C LEU A 92 -11.66 -13.75 -13.48
N GLN A 93 -10.58 -13.40 -14.17
CA GLN A 93 -10.62 -12.34 -15.17
C GLN A 93 -11.54 -12.84 -16.28
N VAL A 94 -12.69 -12.19 -16.46
CA VAL A 94 -13.54 -12.32 -17.65
C VAL A 94 -13.05 -11.34 -18.70
#